data_AF-A0AAU3L2W1-F1
#
_entry.id   AF-A0AAU3L2W1-F1
#
_cell.length_a   1.000
_cell.length_b   1.000
_cell.length_c   1.000
_cell.angle_alpha   90.00
_cell.angle_beta   90.00
_cell.angle_gamma   90.00
#
_symmetry.space_group_name_H-M   'P 1'
#
loop_
_entity.id
_entity.type
_entity.pdbx_description
1 polymer ?
#
loop_
_entity_poly.entity_id
_entity_poly.type
_entity_poly.pdbx_seq_one_letter_code
_entity_poly.pdbx_strand_id
1 'polypeptide(L)' 'MLHLAARGHRAVAYDRRGHGRSDDPGAGYEFDTLADDLAALLDRLELTGVTLVGHSMGGATRWKSRVERWNSSRVPAMP' A
#
# COMPACT_ATOMS: atom_id res chain seq x y z
N MET A 1 -7.66 -9.74 8.72
CA MET A 1 -7.42 -10.52 7.49
C MET A 1 -8.45 -11.63 7.29
N LEU A 2 -8.66 -12.54 8.25
CA LEU A 2 -9.65 -13.63 8.14
C LEU A 2 -11.08 -13.16 7.78
N HIS A 3 -11.52 -12.03 8.34
CA HIS A 3 -12.85 -11.46 8.04
C HIS A 3 -13.03 -11.05 6.57
N LEU A 4 -11.97 -10.56 5.92
CA LEU A 4 -11.98 -10.16 4.51
C LEU A 4 -11.90 -11.39 3.60
N ALA A 5 -11.03 -12.34 3.95
CA ALA A 5 -10.91 -13.62 3.24
C ALA A 5 -12.24 -14.40 3.27
N ALA A 6 -12.92 -14.44 4.41
CA ALA A 6 -14.24 -15.07 4.56
C ALA A 6 -15.34 -14.42 3.69
N ARG A 7 -15.12 -13.19 3.21
CA ARG A 7 -16.02 -12.47 2.28
C ARG A 7 -15.57 -12.58 0.82
N GLY A 8 -14.59 -13.43 0.52
CA GLY A 8 -14.08 -13.64 -0.84
C GLY A 8 -13.06 -12.59 -1.29
N HIS A 9 -12.57 -11.72 -0.40
CA HIS A 9 -11.53 -10.76 -0.75
C HIS A 9 -10.13 -11.33 -0.57
N ARG A 10 -9.25 -11.07 -1.55
CA ARG A 10 -7.80 -11.24 -1.37
C ARG A 10 -7.27 -10.08 -0.53
N ALA A 11 -6.94 -10.34 0.73
CA ALA A 11 -6.38 -9.34 1.63
C ALA A 11 -4.86 -9.51 1.73
N VAL A 12 -4.12 -8.44 1.44
CA VAL A 12 -2.65 -8.39 1.51
C VAL A 12 -2.26 -7.36 2.56
N ALA A 13 -1.42 -7.76 3.51
CA ALA A 13 -0.78 -6.88 4.48
C ALA A 13 0.72 -6.99 4.32
N TYR A 14 1.43 -5.87 4.46
CA TYR A 14 2.89 -5.83 4.43
C TYR A 14 3.40 -4.95 5.56
N ASP A 15 4.58 -5.28 6.06
CA ASP A 15 5.28 -4.44 7.02
C ASP A 15 6.07 -3.39 6.25
N ARG A 16 5.93 -2.12 6.61
CA ARG A 16 6.73 -1.05 5.99
C ARG A 16 8.18 -1.16 6.43
N ARG A 17 9.11 -0.59 5.67
CA ARG A 17 10.51 -0.42 6.10
C ARG A 17 10.60 0.13 7.53
N GLY A 18 11.53 -0.42 8.32
CA GLY A 18 11.71 -0.08 9.74
C GLY A 18 10.61 -0.58 10.69
N HIS A 19 9.74 -1.50 10.25
CA HIS A 19 8.68 -2.07 11.08
C HIS A 19 8.58 -3.59 10.91
N GLY A 20 8.18 -4.27 12.00
CA GLY A 20 7.80 -5.68 11.97
C GLY A 20 8.92 -6.57 11.46
N ARG A 21 8.67 -7.24 10.34
CA ARG A 21 9.58 -8.20 9.70
C ARG A 21 10.35 -7.61 8.51
N SER A 22 10.09 -6.37 8.16
CA SER A 22 10.80 -5.71 7.06
C SER A 22 12.13 -5.15 7.53
N ASP A 23 13.06 -5.00 6.60
CA ASP A 23 14.37 -4.42 6.87
C ASP A 23 14.25 -3.01 7.47
N ASP A 24 15.19 -2.69 8.36
CA ASP A 24 15.32 -1.36 8.93
C ASP A 24 16.58 -0.64 8.41
N PRO A 25 16.46 0.13 7.32
CA PRO A 25 17.61 0.84 6.73
C PRO A 25 18.05 2.08 7.52
N GLY A 26 17.31 2.49 8.57
CA GLY A 26 17.59 3.70 9.35
C GLY A 26 17.35 5.03 8.62
N ALA A 27 16.90 4.99 7.35
CA ALA A 27 16.65 6.16 6.51
C ALA A 27 15.59 5.90 5.43
N GLY A 28 15.15 6.98 4.75
CA GLY A 28 14.20 6.88 3.63
C GLY A 28 12.74 6.67 4.07
N TYR A 29 12.33 7.27 5.18
CA TYR A 29 10.93 7.25 5.65
C TYR A 29 10.08 8.40 5.07
N GLU A 30 10.60 9.09 4.05
CA GLU A 30 9.85 10.11 3.32
C GLU A 30 8.66 9.47 2.59
N PHE A 31 7.54 10.19 2.52
CA PHE A 31 6.31 9.64 1.94
C PHE A 31 6.46 9.16 0.49
N ASP A 32 7.37 9.78 -0.27
CA ASP A 32 7.66 9.40 -1.64
C ASP A 32 8.31 8.01 -1.69
N THR A 33 9.34 7.77 -0.86
CA THR A 33 9.98 6.46 -0.74
C THR A 33 9.01 5.40 -0.23
N LEU A 34 8.15 5.74 0.74
CA LEU A 34 7.12 4.83 1.23
C LEU A 34 6.06 4.51 0.16
N ALA A 35 5.75 5.45 -0.72
CA ALA A 35 4.86 5.23 -1.85
C ALA A 35 5.51 4.34 -2.92
N ASP A 36 6.81 4.48 -3.15
CA ASP A 36 7.58 3.64 -4.08
C ASP A 36 7.68 2.19 -3.59
N ASP A 37 7.87 1.96 -2.28
CA ASP A 37 7.82 0.62 -1.69
C ASP A 37 6.45 -0.05 -1.92
N LEU A 38 5.38 0.70 -1.69
CA LEU A 38 4.02 0.22 -1.92
C LEU A 38 3.79 -0.11 -3.40
N ALA A 39 4.30 0.73 -4.30
CA ALA A 39 4.21 0.49 -5.74
C ALA A 39 4.96 -0.78 -6.16
N ALA A 40 6.19 -0.93 -5.69
CA ALA A 40 6.99 -2.12 -5.94
C ALA A 40 6.28 -3.39 -5.45
N LEU A 41 5.62 -3.34 -4.29
CA LEU A 41 4.80 -4.44 -3.80
C LEU A 41 3.63 -4.76 -4.73
N LEU A 42 2.89 -3.74 -5.20
CA LEU A 42 1.77 -3.93 -6.12
C LEU A 42 2.24 -4.53 -7.46
N ASP A 43 3.36 -4.06 -7.99
CA ASP A 43 3.95 -4.58 -9.24
C ASP A 43 4.40 -6.02 -9.07
N ARG A 44 5.12 -6.34 -7.99
CA ARG A 44 5.61 -7.69 -7.72
C ARG A 44 4.51 -8.71 -7.50
N LEU A 45 3.33 -8.26 -7.07
CA LEU A 45 2.15 -9.11 -6.87
C LEU A 45 1.13 -9.01 -8.02
N GLU A 46 1.46 -8.25 -9.07
CA GLU A 46 0.63 -7.97 -10.25
C GLU A 46 -0.79 -7.51 -9.88
N LEU A 47 -0.88 -6.64 -8.88
CA LEU A 47 -2.14 -6.16 -8.31
C LEU A 47 -2.68 -4.94 -9.05
N THR A 48 -3.90 -5.07 -9.56
CA THR A 48 -4.66 -3.98 -10.19
C THR A 48 -6.06 -3.88 -9.58
N GLY A 49 -6.70 -2.71 -9.66
CA GLY A 49 -8.06 -2.52 -9.13
C GLY A 49 -8.18 -2.68 -7.60
N VAL A 50 -7.13 -2.41 -6.83
CA VAL A 50 -7.09 -2.70 -5.39
C VAL A 50 -7.74 -1.61 -4.54
N THR A 51 -8.36 -2.02 -3.44
CA THR A 51 -8.73 -1.09 -2.35
C THR A 51 -7.57 -0.96 -1.36
N LEU A 52 -6.91 0.20 -1.37
CA LEU A 52 -5.90 0.52 -0.37
C LEU A 52 -6.56 0.95 0.95
N VAL A 53 -6.18 0.30 2.05
CA VAL A 53 -6.61 0.65 3.41
C VAL A 53 -5.38 1.10 4.19
N GLY A 54 -5.37 2.37 4.61
CA GLY A 54 -4.28 2.95 5.40
C GLY A 54 -4.75 3.36 6.78
N HIS A 55 -3.99 3.00 7.82
CA HIS A 55 -4.21 3.44 9.19
C HIS A 55 -3.12 4.42 9.62
N SER A 56 -3.50 5.56 10.21
CA SER A 56 -2.59 6.63 10.64
C SER A 56 -1.62 7.04 9.51
N MET A 57 -0.31 6.93 9.70
CA MET A 57 0.70 7.25 8.69
C MET A 57 0.52 6.47 7.37
N GLY A 58 -0.03 5.25 7.41
CA GLY A 58 -0.36 4.50 6.19
C GLY A 58 -1.48 5.13 5.36
N GLY A 59 -2.32 5.97 5.96
CA GLY A 59 -3.33 6.78 5.26
C GLY A 59 -2.68 7.88 4.41
N ALA A 60 -1.66 8.57 4.93
CA ALA A 60 -0.93 9.61 4.20
C ALA A 60 -0.14 9.03 3.01
N THR A 61 0.47 7.85 3.17
CA THR A 61 1.11 7.12 2.05
C THR A 61 0.12 6.80 0.93
N ARG A 62 -1.13 6.41 1.26
CA ARG A 62 -2.19 6.16 0.27
C ARG A 62 -2.58 7.41 -0.53
N TRP A 63 -2.63 8.57 0.11
CA TRP A 63 -3.05 9.82 -0.55
C TRP A 63 -2.02 10.28 -1.59
N LYS A 64 -0.73 10.26 -1.25
CA LYS A 64 0.33 10.64 -2.18
C LYS A 64 0.47 9.67 -3.35
N SER A 65 0.29 8.36 -3.13
CA SER A 65 0.30 7.39 -4.23
C SER A 65 -0.88 7.62 -5.19
N ARG A 66 -2.07 7.93 -4.68
CA ARG A 66 -3.29 8.08 -5.50
C ARG A 66 -3.32 9.35 -6.36
N VAL A 67 -2.80 10.48 -5.87
CA VAL A 67 -3.04 11.79 -6.50
C VAL A 67 -1.89 12.21 -7.43
N GLU A 68 -0.64 11.85 -7.13
CA GLU A 68 0.51 12.43 -7.84
C GLU A 68 1.24 11.45 -8.78
N ARG A 69 1.17 10.13 -8.57
CA ARG A 69 2.01 9.16 -9.30
C ARG A 69 1.26 8.03 -10.01
N TRP A 70 0.12 7.58 -9.51
CA TRP A 70 -0.54 6.37 -10.02
C TRP A 70 -1.93 6.70 -10.56
N ASN A 71 -2.06 6.69 -11.90
CA ASN A 71 -3.33 6.83 -12.61
C ASN A 71 -4.41 5.89 -12.02
N SER A 72 -5.67 6.33 -12.04
CA SER A 72 -6.84 5.76 -11.35
C SER A 72 -7.19 4.30 -11.69
N SER A 73 -6.46 3.65 -12.60
CA SER A 73 -6.65 2.25 -12.99
C SER A 73 -6.22 1.23 -11.93
N ARG A 74 -5.29 1.59 -11.03
CA ARG A 74 -4.80 0.67 -9.99
C ARG A 74 -5.60 0.73 -8.69
N VAL A 75 -6.17 1.89 -8.38
CA VAL A 75 -6.95 2.13 -7.17
C VAL A 75 -8.22 2.85 -7.60
N PRO A 76 -9.34 2.14 -7.81
CA PRO A 76 -10.59 2.78 -8.15
C PRO A 76 -10.98 3.77 -7.04
N ALA A 77 -11.66 4.86 -7.42
CA ALA A 77 -12.28 5.72 -6.44
C ALA A 77 -13.26 4.89 -5.61
N MET A 78 -13.17 4.99 -4.28
CA MET A 78 -14.24 4.48 -3.43
C MET A 78 -15.51 5.27 -3.78
N PRO A 79 -16.69 4.63 -3.85
CA PRO A 79 -17.96 5.36 -3.89
C PRO A 79 -18.10 6.26 -2.65
#